data_AF-A0A8T2QR73-F1
#
_entry.id   AF-A0A8T2QR73-F1
#
_cell.length_a   1.000
_cell.length_b   1.000
_cell.length_c   1.000
_cell.angle_alpha   90.00
_cell.angle_beta   90.00
_cell.angle_gamma   90.00
#
_symmetry.space_group_name_H-M   'P 1'
#
loop_
_entity.id
_entity.type
_entity.pdbx_description
1 polymer ?
#
loop_
_entity_poly.entity_id
_entity_poly.type
_entity_poly.pdbx_seq_one_letter_code
_entity_poly.pdbx_strand_id
1 'polypeptide(L)'
;MDRPAAASTVADSEFDMEIAYFRNAVESLGFSAEEVDDSTCLRFLKARSMHISKAAKMYVQFRTWRASFVPLGYIPIGHITSELNANKCALQGYSKKGYPLMIAFAANHYPAKSSLETFKKYVVHILDKTIASTPAGTEKITVIVDLKHLSYKNVDLKGYIAAFQFLQNYYPERLADLYMVNVPKFFHGIWKVVSRFLDQPTNDKIRFLSHDIMREVLLSVVDVGTLPSDYGGKADFIFIQDVHVPNFPGEVTLVPT
;
A
#
# COMPACT_ATOMS: atom_id res chain seq x y z
N MET A 1 -17.23 22.81 26.41
CA MET A 1 -17.61 21.82 25.40
C MET A 1 -16.47 20.84 25.33
N ASP A 2 -16.67 19.69 25.98
CA ASP A 2 -15.65 18.68 26.21
C ASP A 2 -15.23 17.98 24.92
N ARG A 3 -13.92 17.84 24.76
CA ARG A 3 -13.28 17.01 23.74
C ARG A 3 -13.55 15.55 24.13
N PRO A 4 -14.08 14.68 23.26
CA PRO A 4 -14.24 13.28 23.62
C PRO A 4 -12.85 12.66 23.80
N ALA A 5 -12.61 12.10 24.99
CA ALA A 5 -11.42 11.34 25.31
C ALA A 5 -11.29 10.14 24.37
N ALA A 6 -10.08 9.94 23.85
CA ALA A 6 -9.73 8.83 22.98
C ALA A 6 -10.00 7.50 23.69
N ALA A 7 -10.72 6.60 23.02
CA ALA A 7 -10.77 5.20 23.41
C ALA A 7 -9.46 4.51 22.99
N SER A 8 -8.44 4.63 23.84
CA SER A 8 -7.23 3.79 23.87
C SER A 8 -6.92 3.61 25.34
N THR A 9 -6.78 2.37 25.85
CA THR A 9 -6.18 2.12 27.19
C THR A 9 -5.98 0.65 27.61
N VAL A 10 -6.16 -0.38 26.78
CA VAL A 10 -5.90 -1.77 27.26
C VAL A 10 -5.03 -2.63 26.34
N ALA A 11 -4.89 -2.30 25.05
CA ALA A 11 -4.05 -3.07 24.12
C ALA A 11 -2.64 -2.48 23.91
N ASP A 12 -2.38 -1.25 24.34
CA ASP A 12 -1.14 -0.52 24.04
C ASP A 12 0.03 -0.92 24.97
N SER A 13 -0.21 -1.67 26.06
CA SER A 13 0.81 -1.95 27.09
C SER A 13 1.74 -3.14 26.82
N GLU A 14 1.55 -3.91 25.74
CA GLU A 14 2.30 -5.16 25.52
C GLU A 14 3.73 -4.91 25.05
N PHE A 15 4.00 -3.81 24.36
CA PHE A 15 5.28 -3.56 23.67
C PHE A 15 5.96 -2.23 24.03
N ASP A 16 5.53 -1.57 25.11
CA ASP A 16 6.06 -0.26 25.53
C ASP A 16 7.59 -0.28 25.69
N MET A 17 8.12 -1.37 26.23
CA MET A 17 9.56 -1.53 26.46
C MET A 17 10.32 -1.67 25.13
N GLU A 18 9.84 -2.51 24.21
CA GLU A 18 10.42 -2.69 22.89
C GLU A 18 10.38 -1.39 22.07
N ILE A 19 9.28 -0.65 22.19
CA ILE A 19 9.11 0.66 21.55
C ILE A 19 10.13 1.66 22.13
N ALA A 20 10.26 1.75 23.45
CA ALA A 20 11.24 2.62 24.09
C ALA A 20 12.68 2.27 23.66
N TYR A 21 13.04 0.99 23.65
CA TYR A 21 14.36 0.55 23.19
C TYR A 21 14.57 0.80 21.70
N PHE A 22 13.53 0.66 20.88
CA PHE A 22 13.58 1.01 19.47
C PHE A 22 13.89 2.50 19.28
N ARG A 23 13.19 3.40 20.00
CA ARG A 23 13.44 4.84 19.93
C ARG A 23 14.87 5.19 20.34
N ASN A 24 15.35 4.67 21.47
CA ASN A 24 16.73 4.84 21.93
C ASN A 24 17.76 4.33 20.90
N ALA A 25 17.48 3.20 20.25
CA ALA A 25 18.36 2.65 19.22
C ALA A 25 18.37 3.52 17.95
N VAL A 26 17.26 4.18 17.59
CA VAL A 26 17.20 5.15 16.48
C VAL A 26 18.00 6.40 16.81
N GLU A 27 17.87 6.93 18.03
CA GLU A 27 18.64 8.08 18.51
C GLU A 27 20.15 7.79 18.54
N SER A 28 20.52 6.58 18.96
CA SER A 28 21.92 6.12 18.96
C SER A 28 22.52 6.02 17.55
N LEU A 29 21.67 5.98 16.50
CA LEU A 29 22.08 6.02 15.09
C LEU A 29 22.10 7.46 14.52
N GLY A 30 21.86 8.47 15.35
CA GLY A 30 21.91 9.89 14.97
C GLY A 30 20.62 10.43 14.34
N PHE A 31 19.49 9.76 14.51
CA PHE A 31 18.19 10.19 14.01
C PHE A 31 17.23 10.49 15.17
N SER A 32 16.42 11.56 15.06
CA SER A 32 15.37 11.82 16.06
C SER A 32 14.29 10.73 16.02
N ALA A 33 13.84 10.31 17.20
CA ALA A 33 12.73 9.38 17.39
C ALA A 33 11.47 10.04 18.01
N GLU A 34 11.52 11.35 18.28
CA GLU A 34 10.49 12.09 19.04
C GLU A 34 9.12 12.11 18.32
N GLU A 35 9.13 12.28 17.00
CA GLU A 35 7.90 12.32 16.18
C GLU A 35 7.40 10.94 15.73
N VAL A 36 8.06 9.85 16.17
CA VAL A 36 7.73 8.50 15.70
C VAL A 36 6.65 7.91 16.58
N ASP A 37 5.44 7.78 16.04
CA ASP A 37 4.32 7.16 16.73
C ASP A 37 4.56 5.67 17.03
N ASP A 38 3.89 5.15 18.07
CA ASP A 38 4.03 3.76 18.54
C ASP A 38 3.70 2.74 17.44
N SER A 39 2.69 3.05 16.60
CA SER A 39 2.30 2.20 15.48
C SER A 39 3.44 2.04 14.48
N THR A 40 4.13 3.15 14.16
CA THR A 40 5.31 3.18 13.33
C THR A 40 6.44 2.36 13.93
N CYS A 41 6.75 2.52 15.22
CA CYS A 41 7.74 1.67 15.89
C CYS A 41 7.40 0.18 15.74
N LEU A 42 6.14 -0.19 16.01
CA LEU A 42 5.68 -1.57 15.95
C LEU A 42 5.75 -2.17 14.54
N ARG A 43 5.47 -1.40 13.47
CA ARG A 43 5.61 -1.91 12.09
C ARG A 43 7.04 -2.34 11.78
N PHE A 44 8.02 -1.50 12.14
CA PHE A 44 9.44 -1.81 11.89
C PHE A 44 9.95 -2.93 12.80
N LEU A 45 9.49 -2.99 14.05
CA LEU A 45 9.79 -4.10 14.97
C LEU A 45 9.24 -5.42 14.42
N LYS A 46 7.96 -5.49 14.06
CA LYS A 46 7.32 -6.69 13.50
C LYS A 46 8.00 -7.17 12.22
N ALA A 47 8.33 -6.25 11.30
CA ALA A 47 9.05 -6.56 10.07
C ALA A 47 10.47 -7.12 10.28
N ARG A 48 11.01 -7.01 11.49
CA ARG A 48 12.30 -7.58 11.89
C ARG A 48 12.16 -8.54 13.08
N SER A 49 10.99 -9.16 13.22
CA SER A 49 10.70 -10.19 14.25
C SER A 49 11.08 -9.72 15.66
N MET A 50 10.73 -8.46 15.97
CA MET A 50 11.02 -7.78 17.24
C MET A 50 12.51 -7.56 17.55
N HIS A 51 13.41 -7.74 16.57
CA HIS A 51 14.83 -7.47 16.77
C HIS A 51 15.14 -5.97 16.71
N ILE A 52 15.19 -5.32 17.87
CA ILE A 52 15.34 -3.86 18.08
C ILE A 52 16.41 -3.24 17.17
N SER A 53 17.67 -3.70 17.23
CA SER A 53 18.75 -3.07 16.46
C SER A 53 18.58 -3.19 14.93
N LYS A 54 17.95 -4.28 14.44
CA LYS A 54 17.69 -4.47 13.00
C LYS A 54 16.52 -3.59 12.56
N ALA A 55 15.48 -3.49 13.40
CA ALA A 55 14.33 -2.61 13.17
C ALA A 55 14.77 -1.13 13.12
N ALA A 56 15.57 -0.67 14.10
CA ALA A 56 16.06 0.70 14.14
C ALA A 56 16.91 1.04 12.89
N LYS A 57 17.82 0.15 12.48
CA LYS A 57 18.60 0.30 11.24
C LYS A 57 17.70 0.40 10.01
N MET A 58 16.67 -0.45 9.91
CA MET A 58 15.70 -0.41 8.81
C MET A 58 14.92 0.91 8.79
N TYR A 59 14.51 1.42 9.96
CA TYR A 59 13.82 2.70 10.08
C TYR A 59 14.69 3.87 9.64
N VAL A 60 15.96 3.90 10.07
CA VAL A 60 16.92 4.93 9.64
C VAL A 60 17.18 4.89 8.13
N GLN A 61 17.28 3.70 7.55
CA GLN A 61 17.39 3.54 6.09
C GLN A 61 16.13 4.07 5.38
N PHE A 62 14.95 3.77 5.92
CA PHE A 62 13.70 4.31 5.43
C PHE A 62 13.64 5.85 5.49
N ARG A 63 14.04 6.47 6.61
CA ARG A 63 14.07 7.93 6.76
C ARG A 63 15.04 8.58 5.77
N THR A 64 16.24 8.03 5.64
CA THR A 64 17.23 8.49 4.66
C THR A 64 16.69 8.38 3.22
N TRP A 65 16.07 7.25 2.89
CA TRP A 65 15.45 7.06 1.59
C TRP A 65 14.29 8.04 1.36
N ARG A 66 13.39 8.24 2.33
CA ARG A 66 12.29 9.23 2.19
C ARG A 66 12.82 10.64 1.96
N ALA A 67 13.83 11.07 2.72
CA ALA A 67 14.41 12.41 2.58
C ALA A 67 14.99 12.66 1.17
N SER A 68 15.55 11.62 0.54
CA SER A 68 16.14 11.72 -0.80
C SER A 68 15.12 11.53 -1.94
N PHE A 69 14.18 10.59 -1.79
CA PHE A 69 13.26 10.20 -2.86
C PHE A 69 11.96 11.01 -2.85
N VAL A 70 11.53 11.47 -1.67
CA VAL A 70 10.30 12.24 -1.45
C VAL A 70 10.64 13.53 -0.67
N PRO A 71 11.54 14.38 -1.18
CA PRO A 71 12.09 15.51 -0.41
C PRO A 71 11.05 16.57 -0.04
N LEU A 72 9.93 16.64 -0.78
CA LEU A 72 8.82 17.55 -0.49
C LEU A 72 7.79 16.97 0.50
N GLY A 73 8.04 15.77 1.01
CA GLY A 73 7.04 14.99 1.76
C GLY A 73 5.99 14.31 0.87
N TYR A 74 5.90 14.68 -0.41
CA TYR A 74 5.04 14.06 -1.42
C TYR A 74 5.70 14.03 -2.80
N ILE A 75 5.11 13.23 -3.71
CA ILE A 75 5.50 13.18 -5.12
C ILE A 75 4.62 14.16 -5.92
N PRO A 76 5.20 15.17 -6.59
CA PRO A 76 4.44 16.08 -7.44
C PRO A 76 3.74 15.35 -8.59
N ILE A 77 2.47 15.69 -8.84
CA ILE A 77 1.64 15.07 -9.90
C ILE A 77 2.33 15.15 -11.27
N GLY A 78 2.98 16.27 -11.58
CA GLY A 78 3.71 16.46 -12.84
C GLY A 78 4.80 15.41 -13.13
N HIS A 79 5.32 14.74 -12.10
CA HIS A 79 6.31 13.66 -12.28
C HIS A 79 5.68 12.31 -12.65
N ILE A 80 4.37 12.16 -12.48
CA ILE A 80 3.64 10.88 -12.60
C ILE A 80 2.35 11.01 -13.43
N THR A 81 2.12 12.12 -14.12
CA THR A 81 0.91 12.37 -14.91
C THR A 81 0.60 11.25 -15.89
N SER A 82 1.61 10.72 -16.59
CA SER A 82 1.42 9.60 -17.54
C SER A 82 0.99 8.31 -16.86
N GLU A 83 1.41 8.08 -15.60
CA GLU A 83 1.02 6.92 -14.81
C GLU A 83 -0.43 7.04 -14.32
N LEU A 84 -0.84 8.23 -13.87
CA LEU A 84 -2.21 8.51 -13.43
C LEU A 84 -3.19 8.45 -14.60
N ASN A 85 -2.87 9.07 -15.74
CA ASN A 85 -3.71 9.06 -16.94
C ASN A 85 -3.91 7.66 -17.53
N ALA A 86 -3.06 6.70 -17.17
CA ALA A 86 -3.22 5.30 -17.56
C ALA A 86 -4.25 4.55 -16.71
N ASN A 87 -4.85 5.18 -15.68
CA ASN A 87 -5.88 4.58 -14.83
C ASN A 87 -5.45 3.23 -14.22
N LYS A 88 -4.23 3.18 -13.68
CA LYS A 88 -3.63 1.92 -13.19
C LYS A 88 -4.19 1.48 -11.84
N CYS A 89 -4.72 2.41 -11.04
CA CYS A 89 -5.27 2.11 -9.71
C CYS A 89 -6.56 2.87 -9.40
N ALA A 90 -7.48 2.19 -8.72
CA ALA A 90 -8.65 2.78 -8.07
C ALA A 90 -8.50 2.68 -6.54
N LEU A 91 -9.11 3.64 -5.84
CA LEU A 91 -9.19 3.69 -4.38
C LEU A 91 -10.68 3.72 -4.00
N GLN A 92 -11.17 2.56 -3.60
CA GLN A 92 -12.59 2.19 -3.66
C GLN A 92 -13.16 2.03 -2.25
N GLY A 93 -13.16 3.10 -1.46
CA GLY A 93 -13.66 3.06 -0.08
C GLY A 93 -12.89 2.06 0.80
N TYR A 94 -13.62 1.27 1.61
CA TYR A 94 -13.04 0.40 2.62
C TYR A 94 -13.58 -1.03 2.58
N SER A 95 -12.76 -1.99 2.99
CA SER A 95 -13.21 -3.34 3.33
C SER A 95 -14.07 -3.33 4.60
N LYS A 96 -14.77 -4.43 4.86
CA LYS A 96 -15.57 -4.65 6.08
C LYS A 96 -14.73 -4.61 7.37
N LYS A 97 -13.40 -4.77 7.27
CA LYS A 97 -12.45 -4.61 8.38
C LYS A 97 -11.97 -3.16 8.57
N GLY A 98 -12.45 -2.22 7.76
CA GLY A 98 -12.08 -0.80 7.80
C GLY A 98 -10.76 -0.48 7.08
N TYR A 99 -10.24 -1.38 6.24
CA TYR A 99 -9.01 -1.15 5.48
C TYR A 99 -9.31 -0.52 4.14
N PRO A 100 -8.61 0.55 3.70
CA PRO A 100 -8.76 1.09 2.36
C PRO A 100 -8.64 0.00 1.31
N LEU A 101 -9.54 0.03 0.32
CA LEU A 101 -9.56 -0.91 -0.78
C LEU A 101 -8.87 -0.30 -2.00
N MET A 102 -7.69 -0.79 -2.33
CA MET A 102 -7.01 -0.44 -3.57
C MET A 102 -7.25 -1.51 -4.63
N ILE A 103 -7.55 -1.10 -5.86
CA ILE A 103 -7.73 -2.01 -6.99
C ILE A 103 -6.71 -1.64 -8.05
N ALA A 104 -5.83 -2.56 -8.43
CA ALA A 104 -4.79 -2.36 -9.43
C ALA A 104 -5.11 -3.10 -10.72
N PHE A 105 -5.05 -2.40 -11.86
CA PHE A 105 -5.36 -2.94 -13.18
C PHE A 105 -4.06 -3.26 -13.93
N ALA A 106 -3.65 -4.53 -13.94
CA ALA A 106 -2.36 -4.93 -14.47
C ALA A 106 -2.24 -4.68 -16.00
N ALA A 107 -3.35 -4.78 -16.73
CA ALA A 107 -3.38 -4.50 -18.17
C ALA A 107 -3.16 -3.02 -18.54
N ASN A 108 -3.27 -2.11 -17.57
CA ASN A 108 -3.03 -0.68 -17.75
C ASN A 108 -1.55 -0.31 -17.52
N HIS A 109 -0.74 -1.23 -17.02
CA HIS A 109 0.69 -1.05 -16.89
C HIS A 109 1.40 -1.38 -18.21
N TYR A 110 2.19 -0.43 -18.71
CA TYR A 110 2.97 -0.55 -19.95
C TYR A 110 4.42 -0.10 -19.68
N PRO A 111 5.34 -1.03 -19.34
CA PRO A 111 6.71 -0.68 -18.97
C PRO A 111 7.46 0.04 -20.09
N ALA A 112 7.13 -0.25 -21.35
CA ALA A 112 7.75 0.43 -22.50
C ALA A 112 7.38 1.92 -22.64
N LYS A 113 6.34 2.39 -21.95
CA LYS A 113 5.85 3.78 -22.01
C LYS A 113 6.29 4.65 -20.83
N SER A 114 7.07 4.10 -19.90
CA SER A 114 7.43 4.78 -18.65
C SER A 114 8.81 4.34 -18.18
N SER A 115 9.45 5.18 -17.37
CA SER A 115 10.71 4.81 -16.74
C SER A 115 10.46 4.05 -15.43
N LEU A 116 11.41 3.22 -15.01
CA LEU A 116 11.34 2.58 -13.70
C LEU A 116 11.29 3.61 -12.55
N GLU A 117 11.92 4.77 -12.74
CA GLU A 117 11.90 5.84 -11.73
C GLU A 117 10.50 6.48 -11.62
N THR A 118 9.89 6.80 -12.76
CA THR A 118 8.51 7.30 -12.84
C THR A 118 7.53 6.30 -12.21
N PHE A 119 7.68 5.01 -12.53
CA PHE A 119 6.87 3.96 -11.93
C PHE A 119 7.05 3.88 -10.40
N LYS A 120 8.28 3.95 -9.89
CA LYS A 120 8.53 3.98 -8.44
C LYS A 120 7.88 5.19 -7.78
N LYS A 121 8.02 6.39 -8.37
CA LYS A 121 7.36 7.63 -7.91
C LYS A 121 5.84 7.47 -7.88
N TYR A 122 5.26 6.83 -8.89
CA TYR A 122 3.83 6.53 -8.91
C TYR A 122 3.42 5.56 -7.81
N VAL A 123 4.16 4.47 -7.61
CA VAL A 123 3.92 3.51 -6.51
C VAL A 123 3.96 4.20 -5.15
N VAL A 124 4.93 5.10 -4.91
CA VAL A 124 5.00 5.91 -3.68
C VAL A 124 3.76 6.76 -3.51
N HIS A 125 3.38 7.50 -4.55
CA HIS A 125 2.22 8.39 -4.53
C HIS A 125 0.94 7.64 -4.17
N ILE A 126 0.65 6.51 -4.83
CA ILE A 126 -0.59 5.76 -4.57
C ILE A 126 -0.62 5.14 -3.18
N LEU A 127 0.53 4.70 -2.65
CA LEU A 127 0.61 4.14 -1.30
C LEU A 127 0.44 5.22 -0.25
N ASP A 128 1.17 6.33 -0.36
CA ASP A 128 1.05 7.45 0.58
C ASP A 128 -0.38 8.00 0.57
N LYS A 129 -1.02 8.14 -0.60
CA LYS A 129 -2.41 8.58 -0.72
C LYS A 129 -3.41 7.59 -0.11
N THR A 130 -3.22 6.30 -0.37
CA THR A 130 -4.05 5.25 0.23
C THR A 130 -3.89 5.20 1.75
N ILE A 131 -2.66 5.31 2.26
CA ILE A 131 -2.38 5.35 3.70
C ILE A 131 -3.03 6.59 4.33
N ALA A 132 -2.91 7.76 3.70
CA ALA A 132 -3.53 8.99 4.19
C ALA A 132 -5.08 8.93 4.19
N SER A 133 -5.68 8.11 3.34
CA SER A 133 -7.14 7.86 3.35
C SER A 133 -7.61 6.98 4.51
N THR A 134 -6.69 6.39 5.27
CA THR A 134 -7.03 5.40 6.29
C THR A 134 -7.69 6.08 7.51
N PRO A 135 -8.81 5.55 8.03
CA PRO A 135 -9.40 6.04 9.28
C PRO A 135 -8.41 5.88 10.45
N ALA A 136 -8.54 6.72 11.48
CA ALA A 136 -7.70 6.64 12.66
C ALA A 136 -7.72 5.23 13.28
N GLY A 137 -6.55 4.67 13.58
CA GLY A 137 -6.41 3.37 14.22
C GLY A 137 -6.24 2.18 13.27
N THR A 138 -6.23 2.39 11.95
CA THR A 138 -5.82 1.36 10.99
C THR A 138 -4.72 1.86 10.06
N GLU A 139 -3.94 0.91 9.58
CA GLU A 139 -2.68 1.15 8.88
C GLU A 139 -2.47 0.20 7.69
N LYS A 140 -3.43 -0.71 7.49
CA LYS A 140 -3.35 -1.78 6.50
C LYS A 140 -4.27 -1.51 5.32
N ILE A 141 -3.89 -2.09 4.18
CA ILE A 141 -4.57 -1.93 2.90
C ILE A 141 -5.04 -3.31 2.43
N THR A 142 -6.27 -3.38 1.92
CA THR A 142 -6.77 -4.53 1.15
C THR A 142 -6.59 -4.25 -0.33
N VAL A 143 -6.00 -5.17 -1.07
CA VAL A 143 -5.67 -4.98 -2.48
C VAL A 143 -6.37 -6.02 -3.35
N ILE A 144 -7.01 -5.57 -4.44
CA ILE A 144 -7.41 -6.42 -5.56
C ILE A 144 -6.46 -6.13 -6.71
N VAL A 145 -5.88 -7.16 -7.32
CA VAL A 145 -5.09 -7.03 -8.55
C VAL A 145 -5.87 -7.73 -9.65
N ASP A 146 -6.35 -6.95 -10.61
CA ASP A 146 -7.11 -7.43 -11.74
C ASP A 146 -6.20 -7.64 -12.96
N LEU A 147 -6.15 -8.88 -13.43
CA LEU A 147 -5.35 -9.31 -14.57
C LEU A 147 -6.20 -9.52 -15.84
N LYS A 148 -7.46 -9.08 -15.82
CA LYS A 148 -8.32 -9.05 -17.01
C LYS A 148 -7.61 -8.28 -18.13
N HIS A 149 -7.57 -8.87 -19.32
CA HIS A 149 -6.87 -8.36 -20.51
C HIS A 149 -5.33 -8.24 -20.38
N LEU A 150 -4.72 -8.83 -19.35
CA LEU A 150 -3.26 -8.84 -19.24
C LEU A 150 -2.63 -9.60 -20.42
N SER A 151 -1.64 -8.98 -21.04
CA SER A 151 -0.84 -9.56 -22.12
C SER A 151 0.65 -9.39 -21.86
N TYR A 152 1.51 -10.07 -22.63
CA TYR A 152 2.96 -10.03 -22.41
C TYR A 152 3.58 -8.63 -22.49
N LYS A 153 3.00 -7.71 -23.27
CA LYS A 153 3.47 -6.30 -23.35
C LYS A 153 3.32 -5.53 -22.03
N ASN A 154 2.46 -6.02 -21.13
CA ASN A 154 2.18 -5.42 -19.83
C ASN A 154 3.06 -5.99 -18.72
N VAL A 155 3.70 -7.14 -18.95
CA VAL A 155 4.47 -7.83 -17.90
C VAL A 155 5.79 -7.10 -17.67
N ASP A 156 5.96 -6.53 -16.47
CA ASP A 156 7.19 -5.86 -16.06
C ASP A 156 7.87 -6.59 -14.89
N LEU A 157 8.59 -7.67 -15.20
CA LEU A 157 9.32 -8.43 -14.18
C LEU A 157 10.28 -7.55 -13.36
N LYS A 158 10.97 -6.61 -14.03
CA LYS A 158 11.93 -5.70 -13.38
C LYS A 158 11.21 -4.72 -12.46
N GLY A 159 10.10 -4.13 -12.94
CA GLY A 159 9.25 -3.24 -12.15
C GLY A 159 8.63 -3.94 -10.95
N TYR A 160 8.12 -5.16 -11.12
CA TYR A 160 7.55 -5.96 -10.03
C TYR A 160 8.59 -6.27 -8.95
N ILE A 161 9.76 -6.81 -9.34
CA ILE A 161 10.85 -7.11 -8.38
C ILE A 161 11.29 -5.83 -7.67
N ALA A 162 11.48 -4.74 -8.41
CA ALA A 162 11.86 -3.45 -7.83
C ALA A 162 10.80 -2.91 -6.86
N ALA A 163 9.51 -3.02 -7.19
CA ALA A 163 8.40 -2.62 -6.34
C ALA A 163 8.31 -3.48 -5.08
N PHE A 164 8.56 -4.79 -5.16
CA PHE A 164 8.53 -5.66 -3.98
C PHE A 164 9.71 -5.42 -3.04
N GLN A 165 10.92 -5.27 -3.57
CA GLN A 165 12.08 -4.90 -2.76
C GLN A 165 11.86 -3.53 -2.09
N PHE A 166 11.26 -2.61 -2.84
CA PHE A 166 10.89 -1.29 -2.38
C PHE A 166 9.86 -1.32 -1.24
N LEU A 167 8.75 -2.04 -1.43
CA LEU A 167 7.67 -2.18 -0.45
C LEU A 167 8.16 -2.83 0.85
N GLN A 168 8.93 -3.91 0.75
CA GLN A 168 9.46 -4.63 1.92
C GLN A 168 10.41 -3.76 2.77
N ASN A 169 11.14 -2.83 2.15
CA ASN A 169 12.09 -1.97 2.86
C ASN A 169 11.45 -0.72 3.45
N TYR A 170 10.41 -0.18 2.82
CA TYR A 170 9.91 1.17 3.12
C TYR A 170 8.43 1.24 3.49
N TYR A 171 7.66 0.18 3.25
CA TYR A 171 6.25 0.07 3.62
C TYR A 171 5.99 -1.23 4.40
N PRO A 172 6.77 -1.53 5.46
CA PRO A 172 6.60 -2.76 6.22
C PRO A 172 5.19 -2.86 6.81
N GLU A 173 4.64 -4.07 6.85
CA GLU A 173 3.39 -4.40 7.54
C GLU A 173 2.12 -3.66 7.05
N ARG A 174 2.14 -3.06 5.85
CA ARG A 174 1.00 -2.34 5.26
C ARG A 174 -0.04 -3.23 4.57
N LEU A 175 0.30 -4.45 4.15
CA LEU A 175 -0.66 -5.33 3.47
C LEU A 175 -1.51 -6.12 4.47
N ALA A 176 -2.84 -6.01 4.37
CA ALA A 176 -3.78 -6.90 5.04
C ALA A 176 -4.01 -8.18 4.23
N ASP A 177 -4.63 -8.05 3.06
CA ASP A 177 -5.01 -9.14 2.18
C ASP A 177 -4.83 -8.68 0.71
N LEU A 178 -4.40 -9.59 -0.17
CA LEU A 178 -4.31 -9.34 -1.61
C LEU A 178 -5.05 -10.42 -2.39
N TYR A 179 -5.96 -10.01 -3.27
CA TYR A 179 -6.74 -10.90 -4.13
C TYR A 179 -6.33 -10.71 -5.60
N MET A 180 -5.76 -11.74 -6.21
CA MET A 180 -5.47 -11.81 -7.64
C MET A 180 -6.70 -12.37 -8.37
N VAL A 181 -7.27 -11.59 -9.28
CA VAL A 181 -8.50 -11.95 -10.02
C VAL A 181 -8.28 -11.93 -11.53
N ASN A 182 -9.13 -12.65 -12.26
CA ASN A 182 -9.08 -12.76 -13.73
C ASN A 182 -7.69 -13.17 -14.27
N VAL A 183 -7.00 -14.05 -13.53
CA VAL A 183 -5.60 -14.41 -13.79
C VAL A 183 -5.49 -15.29 -15.05
N PRO A 184 -4.81 -14.84 -16.12
CA PRO A 184 -4.62 -15.68 -17.30
C PRO A 184 -3.66 -16.82 -16.98
N LYS A 185 -3.88 -17.99 -17.59
CA LYS A 185 -3.13 -19.23 -17.28
C LYS A 185 -1.61 -19.02 -17.32
N PHE A 186 -1.09 -18.29 -18.31
CA PHE A 186 0.34 -18.04 -18.46
C PHE A 186 0.96 -17.26 -17.28
N PHE A 187 0.18 -16.45 -16.58
CA PHE A 187 0.68 -15.62 -15.48
C PHE A 187 1.16 -16.45 -14.29
N HIS A 188 0.66 -17.67 -14.08
CA HIS A 188 1.14 -18.55 -13.02
C HIS A 188 2.64 -18.87 -13.15
N GLY A 189 3.14 -18.97 -14.39
CA GLY A 189 4.57 -19.14 -14.65
C GLY A 189 5.40 -17.91 -14.26
N ILE A 190 4.88 -16.72 -14.56
CA ILE A 190 5.47 -15.43 -14.16
C ILE A 190 5.45 -15.29 -12.64
N TRP A 191 4.32 -15.59 -12.01
CA TRP A 191 4.14 -15.52 -10.57
C TRP A 191 5.14 -16.40 -9.82
N LYS A 192 5.40 -17.62 -10.30
CA LYS A 192 6.39 -18.53 -9.71
C LYS A 192 7.81 -17.95 -9.65
N VAL A 193 8.15 -17.02 -10.55
CA VAL A 193 9.43 -16.30 -10.53
C VAL A 193 9.34 -15.13 -9.57
N VAL A 194 8.29 -14.33 -9.69
CA VAL A 194 8.07 -13.11 -8.90
C VAL A 194 7.94 -13.39 -7.41
N SER A 195 7.22 -14.44 -7.02
CA SER A 195 6.94 -14.78 -5.62
C SER A 195 8.17 -15.14 -4.80
N ARG A 196 9.30 -15.49 -5.46
CA ARG A 196 10.59 -15.77 -4.81
C ARG A 196 11.24 -14.53 -4.20
N PHE A 197 10.80 -13.35 -4.63
CA PHE A 197 11.31 -12.07 -4.12
C PHE A 197 10.41 -11.48 -3.01
N LEU A 198 9.37 -12.21 -2.62
CA LEU A 198 8.48 -11.87 -1.51
C LEU A 198 8.88 -12.66 -0.26
N ASP A 199 8.81 -12.00 0.89
CA ASP A 199 8.89 -12.66 2.18
C ASP A 199 7.65 -13.54 2.42
N GLN A 200 7.83 -14.58 3.25
CA GLN A 200 6.76 -15.56 3.51
C GLN A 200 5.47 -14.91 4.02
N PRO A 201 5.50 -13.96 4.98
CA PRO A 201 4.29 -13.32 5.48
C PRO A 201 3.50 -12.56 4.40
N THR A 202 4.17 -12.01 3.39
CA THR A 202 3.49 -11.38 2.26
C THR A 202 2.89 -12.42 1.32
N ASN A 203 3.63 -13.49 1.00
CA ASN A 203 3.11 -14.58 0.17
C ASN A 203 1.84 -15.21 0.77
N ASP A 204 1.78 -15.38 2.09
CA ASP A 204 0.64 -15.98 2.80
C ASP A 204 -0.65 -15.14 2.70
N LYS A 205 -0.53 -13.84 2.39
CA LYS A 205 -1.66 -12.90 2.23
C LYS A 205 -2.23 -12.87 0.81
N ILE A 206 -1.57 -13.51 -0.16
CA ILE A 206 -1.93 -13.45 -1.58
C ILE A 206 -2.83 -14.63 -1.94
N ARG A 207 -4.03 -14.32 -2.44
CA ARG A 207 -5.04 -15.32 -2.81
C ARG A 207 -5.39 -15.18 -4.28
N PHE A 208 -5.27 -16.27 -5.03
CA PHE A 208 -5.73 -16.36 -6.41
C PHE A 208 -7.18 -16.81 -6.39
N LEU A 209 -8.08 -16.00 -6.93
CA LEU A 209 -9.50 -16.31 -7.00
C LEU A 209 -9.85 -16.79 -8.40
N SER A 210 -10.45 -17.98 -8.50
CA SER A 210 -11.09 -18.44 -9.72
C SER A 210 -12.41 -17.70 -9.94
N HIS A 211 -12.88 -17.69 -11.19
CA HIS A 211 -14.06 -16.94 -11.59
C HIS A 211 -15.33 -17.35 -10.82
N ASP A 212 -15.46 -18.63 -10.48
CA ASP A 212 -16.60 -19.20 -9.75
C ASP A 212 -16.70 -18.74 -8.29
N ILE A 213 -15.57 -18.54 -7.59
CA ILE A 213 -15.56 -18.13 -6.17
C ILE A 213 -15.32 -16.63 -5.98
N MET A 214 -14.82 -15.93 -7.01
CA MET A 214 -14.39 -14.53 -6.92
C MET A 214 -15.46 -13.64 -6.29
N ARG A 215 -16.70 -13.71 -6.80
CA ARG A 215 -17.81 -12.89 -6.32
C ARG A 215 -18.10 -13.11 -4.83
N GLU A 216 -18.23 -14.38 -4.44
CA GLU A 216 -18.56 -14.74 -3.05
C GLU A 216 -17.49 -14.26 -2.07
N VAL A 217 -16.22 -14.55 -2.39
CA VAL A 217 -15.08 -14.17 -1.54
C VAL A 217 -14.93 -12.66 -1.44
N LEU A 218 -15.05 -11.92 -2.55
CA LEU A 218 -14.90 -10.46 -2.48
C LEU A 218 -16.06 -9.80 -1.72
N LEU A 219 -17.29 -10.30 -1.87
CA LEU A 219 -18.44 -9.82 -1.09
C LEU A 219 -18.39 -10.22 0.39
N SER A 220 -17.62 -11.25 0.77
CA SER A 220 -17.37 -11.54 2.19
C SER A 220 -16.40 -10.53 2.83
N VAL A 221 -15.62 -9.81 2.01
CA VAL A 221 -14.54 -8.91 2.47
C VAL A 221 -14.92 -7.43 2.29
N VAL A 222 -15.69 -7.08 1.27
CA VAL A 222 -16.05 -5.71 0.89
C VAL A 222 -17.58 -5.59 0.83
N ASP A 223 -18.12 -4.45 1.24
CA ASP A 223 -19.56 -4.20 1.10
C ASP A 223 -19.99 -4.15 -0.37
N VAL A 224 -21.21 -4.62 -0.65
CA VAL A 224 -21.77 -4.66 -2.00
C VAL A 224 -21.87 -3.28 -2.66
N GLY A 225 -22.13 -2.23 -1.88
CA GLY A 225 -22.19 -0.84 -2.36
C GLY A 225 -20.82 -0.22 -2.60
N THR A 226 -19.75 -0.81 -2.07
CA THR A 226 -18.36 -0.36 -2.26
C THR A 226 -17.67 -1.12 -3.39
N LEU A 227 -17.93 -2.42 -3.50
CA LEU A 227 -17.29 -3.28 -4.49
C LEU A 227 -17.78 -2.93 -5.92
N PRO A 228 -16.89 -2.82 -6.92
CA PRO A 228 -17.29 -2.58 -8.30
C PRO A 228 -18.12 -3.70 -8.90
N SER A 229 -18.99 -3.35 -9.86
CA SER A 229 -19.88 -4.30 -10.52
C SER A 229 -19.15 -5.44 -11.24
N ASP A 230 -17.95 -5.19 -11.80
CA ASP A 230 -17.07 -6.21 -12.38
C ASP A 230 -16.71 -7.36 -11.42
N TYR A 231 -16.77 -7.12 -10.10
CA TYR A 231 -16.48 -8.11 -9.06
C TYR A 231 -17.73 -8.56 -8.31
N GLY A 232 -18.91 -8.14 -8.78
CA GLY A 232 -20.20 -8.55 -8.26
C GLY A 232 -20.83 -7.61 -7.23
N GLY A 233 -20.25 -6.44 -7.00
CA GLY A 233 -20.89 -5.38 -6.23
C GLY A 233 -21.81 -4.50 -7.08
N LYS A 234 -21.98 -3.24 -6.67
CA LYS A 234 -22.87 -2.25 -7.29
C LYS A 234 -22.19 -0.89 -7.55
N ALA A 235 -20.92 -0.74 -7.20
CA ALA A 235 -20.20 0.51 -7.41
C ALA A 235 -19.65 0.63 -8.83
N ASP A 236 -19.39 1.86 -9.23
CA ASP A 236 -18.47 2.18 -10.32
C ASP A 236 -17.05 2.35 -9.78
N PHE A 237 -16.05 2.22 -10.65
CA PHE A 237 -14.67 2.48 -10.27
C PHE A 237 -14.44 3.96 -9.95
N ILE A 238 -13.73 4.22 -8.84
CA ILE A 238 -13.22 5.55 -8.51
C ILE A 238 -11.69 5.51 -8.61
N PHE A 239 -11.13 6.08 -9.67
CA PHE A 239 -9.69 6.08 -9.86
C PHE A 239 -8.99 6.96 -8.83
N ILE A 240 -7.77 6.58 -8.45
CA ILE A 240 -7.09 7.20 -7.30
C ILE A 240 -6.82 8.70 -7.51
N GLN A 241 -6.65 9.16 -8.75
CA GLN A 241 -6.54 10.59 -9.06
C GLN A 241 -7.84 11.38 -8.81
N ASP A 242 -8.99 10.71 -8.81
CA ASP A 242 -10.31 11.33 -8.64
C ASP A 242 -10.80 11.29 -7.18
N VAL A 243 -10.09 10.57 -6.31
CA VAL A 243 -10.39 10.52 -4.87
C VAL A 243 -9.77 11.73 -4.18
N HIS A 244 -10.57 12.53 -3.49
CA HIS A 244 -10.07 13.56 -2.58
C HIS A 244 -9.69 12.94 -1.23
N VAL A 245 -8.45 13.12 -0.80
CA VAL A 245 -8.00 12.71 0.54
C VAL A 245 -7.70 13.96 1.37
N PRO A 246 -8.46 14.23 2.45
CA PRO A 246 -8.24 15.40 3.27
C PRO A 246 -6.79 15.50 3.75
N ASN A 247 -6.19 16.69 3.60
CA ASN A 247 -4.80 16.99 3.98
C ASN A 247 -3.73 16.18 3.21
N PHE A 248 -4.08 15.49 2.11
CA PHE A 248 -3.08 14.87 1.25
C PHE A 248 -2.38 15.95 0.41
N PRO A 249 -1.06 16.14 0.57
CA PRO A 249 -0.33 17.22 -0.10
C PRO A 249 -0.27 17.04 -1.62
N GLY A 250 -0.32 18.17 -2.34
CA GLY A 250 -0.21 18.19 -3.80
C GLY A 250 -1.52 17.95 -4.56
N GLU A 251 -2.65 17.80 -3.87
CA GLU A 251 -3.97 17.90 -4.51
C GLU A 251 -4.28 19.37 -4.82
N VAL A 252 -4.38 19.69 -6.10
CA VAL A 252 -5.03 20.94 -6.51
C VAL A 252 -6.51 20.70 -6.30
N THR A 253 -7.13 21.37 -5.32
CA THR A 253 -8.59 21.51 -5.29
C THR A 253 -8.99 22.18 -6.59
N LEU A 254 -9.47 21.38 -7.55
CA LEU A 254 -10.22 21.91 -8.67
C LEU A 254 -11.51 22.48 -8.06
N VAL A 255 -11.50 23.78 -7.79
CA VAL A 255 -12.73 24.52 -7.53
C VAL A 255 -13.60 24.29 -8.78
N PRO A 256 -14.80 23.69 -8.66
CA PRO A 256 -15.69 23.56 -9.80
C PRO A 256 -15.97 24.97 -10.35
N THR A 257 -15.74 25.15 -11.65
CA THR A 257 -16.15 26.36 -12.37
C THR A 257 -17.61 26.24 -12.77
#